data_AF-A0A972XT83-F1
#
_entry.id   AF-A0A972XT83-F1
#
_cell.length_a   1.000
_cell.length_b   1.000
_cell.length_c   1.000
_cell.angle_alpha   90.00
_cell.angle_beta   90.00
_cell.angle_gamma   90.00
#
_symmetry.space_group_name_H-M   'P 1'
#
loop_
_entity.id
_entity.type
_entity.pdbx_description
1 polymer ?
#
loop_
_entity_poly.entity_id
_entity_poly.type
_entity_poly.pdbx_seq_one_letter_code
_entity_poly.pdbx_strand_id
1 'polypeptide(L)'
;MAFVIIILSSSSATSQSVPFHVDFWVAPFSGNPKTGRAVATVLALQVWRTFRRYRNNNKRWGDFGKARWDYYNRPDLTHAKIRRSFFREGTWRTLEMWGEVRMFGDDVYAIPYLTVSR
;
A
#
# COMPACT_ATOMS: atom_id res chain seq x y z
N MET A 1 49.66 29.78 25.09
CA MET A 1 48.26 29.30 25.12
C MET A 1 48.06 28.44 23.88
N ALA A 2 47.83 27.14 24.04
CA ALA A 2 47.65 26.21 22.93
C ALA A 2 46.16 25.90 22.79
N PHE A 3 45.61 26.07 21.57
CA PHE A 3 44.23 25.70 21.25
C PHE A 3 44.21 24.25 20.75
N VAL A 4 43.46 23.39 21.44
CA VAL A 4 43.16 22.03 20.99
C VAL A 4 41.94 22.09 20.09
N ILE A 5 42.09 21.80 18.80
CA ILE A 5 40.98 21.64 17.87
C ILE A 5 40.52 20.18 17.95
N ILE A 6 39.39 19.95 18.61
CA ILE A 6 38.72 18.65 18.60
C ILE A 6 37.95 18.57 17.28
N ILE A 7 38.51 17.86 16.30
CA ILE A 7 37.78 17.49 15.09
C ILE A 7 36.80 16.39 15.51
N LEU A 8 35.54 16.76 15.74
CA LEU A 8 34.44 15.81 15.87
C LEU A 8 34.30 15.12 14.52
N SER A 9 34.74 13.86 14.45
CA SER A 9 34.46 12.97 13.34
C SER A 9 32.94 12.88 13.19
N SER A 10 32.38 13.63 12.25
CA SER A 10 31.00 13.48 11.85
C SER A 10 30.88 12.10 11.23
N SER A 11 30.37 11.16 12.02
CA SER A 11 29.97 9.84 11.54
C SER A 11 29.08 10.05 10.33
N SER A 12 29.58 9.68 9.15
CA SER A 12 28.76 9.61 7.95
C SER A 12 27.60 8.69 8.27
N ALA A 13 26.43 9.26 8.52
CA ALA A 13 25.19 8.51 8.52
C ALA A 13 25.03 7.99 7.10
N THR A 14 25.53 6.78 6.85
CA THR A 14 25.12 6.01 5.68
C THR A 14 23.61 5.94 5.79
N SER A 15 22.92 6.69 4.92
CA SER A 15 21.51 6.52 4.65
C SER A 15 21.35 5.06 4.22
N GLN A 16 21.11 4.18 5.18
CA GLN A 16 20.63 2.84 4.88
C GLN A 16 19.27 3.09 4.23
N SER A 17 19.24 3.04 2.90
CA SER A 17 18.01 2.89 2.16
C SER A 17 17.43 1.55 2.60
N VAL A 18 16.63 1.56 3.67
CA VAL A 18 15.84 0.39 4.04
C VAL A 18 15.07 0.03 2.78
N PRO A 19 15.24 -1.17 2.21
CA PRO A 19 14.47 -1.56 1.05
C PRO A 19 12.99 -1.46 1.43
N PHE A 20 12.32 -0.44 0.91
CA PHE A 20 10.90 -0.23 1.11
C PHE A 20 10.19 -1.27 0.25
N HIS A 21 9.94 -2.43 0.86
CA HIS A 21 9.11 -3.48 0.29
C HIS A 21 7.66 -3.22 0.65
N VAL A 22 6.80 -3.19 -0.36
CA VAL A 22 5.37 -2.90 -0.25
C VAL A 22 4.59 -3.99 -0.95
N ASP A 23 4.02 -4.89 -0.17
CA ASP A 23 2.97 -5.76 -0.70
C ASP A 23 1.63 -5.05 -0.59
N PHE A 24 0.95 -4.93 -1.73
CA PHE A 24 -0.28 -4.17 -1.87
C PHE A 24 -1.44 -5.10 -2.23
N TRP A 25 -2.32 -5.34 -1.27
CA TRP A 25 -3.51 -6.16 -1.45
C TRP A 25 -4.71 -5.31 -1.85
N VAL A 26 -5.46 -5.81 -2.82
CA VAL A 26 -6.61 -5.12 -3.40
C VAL A 26 -7.83 -6.02 -3.28
N ALA A 27 -8.74 -5.65 -2.39
CA ALA A 27 -10.03 -6.31 -2.26
C ALA A 27 -11.05 -5.71 -3.25
N PRO A 28 -12.02 -6.48 -3.74
CA PRO A 28 -13.16 -5.93 -4.45
C PRO A 28 -13.93 -4.97 -3.53
N PHE A 29 -14.36 -3.81 -4.05
CA PHE A 29 -15.20 -2.91 -3.26
C PHE A 29 -16.59 -3.53 -3.09
N SER A 30 -17.17 -3.39 -1.90
CA SER A 30 -18.52 -3.87 -1.61
C SER A 30 -19.56 -3.13 -2.48
N GLY A 31 -20.70 -3.75 -2.77
CA GLY A 31 -21.71 -3.23 -3.70
C GLY A 31 -21.86 -4.11 -4.95
N ASN A 32 -22.04 -3.50 -6.13
CA ASN A 32 -22.13 -4.25 -7.39
C ASN A 32 -20.79 -4.96 -7.68
N PRO A 33 -20.74 -6.30 -7.82
CA PRO A 33 -19.48 -7.03 -7.90
C PRO A 33 -18.61 -6.70 -9.12
N LYS A 34 -19.23 -6.45 -10.29
CA LYS A 34 -18.47 -6.11 -11.52
C LYS A 34 -17.89 -4.71 -11.40
N THR A 35 -18.71 -3.75 -10.96
CA THR A 35 -18.29 -2.35 -10.76
C THR A 35 -17.24 -2.25 -9.65
N GLY A 36 -17.46 -2.92 -8.52
CA GLY A 36 -16.54 -2.89 -7.37
C GLY A 36 -15.15 -3.42 -7.70
N ARG A 37 -15.06 -4.49 -8.51
CA ARG A 37 -13.77 -5.00 -9.02
C ARG A 37 -13.10 -4.02 -9.99
N ALA A 38 -13.87 -3.42 -10.89
CA ALA A 38 -13.34 -2.46 -11.86
C ALA A 38 -12.78 -1.22 -11.16
N VAL A 39 -13.56 -0.62 -10.25
CA VAL A 39 -13.14 0.54 -9.45
C VAL A 39 -11.92 0.22 -8.59
N ALA A 40 -11.94 -0.90 -7.86
CA ALA A 40 -10.80 -1.33 -7.05
C ALA A 40 -9.55 -1.51 -7.92
N THR A 41 -9.68 -2.07 -9.12
CA THR A 41 -8.54 -2.25 -10.03
C THR A 41 -7.98 -0.91 -10.51
N VAL A 42 -8.83 0.02 -10.94
CA VAL A 42 -8.38 1.34 -11.44
C VAL A 42 -7.67 2.12 -10.34
N LEU A 43 -8.26 2.20 -9.15
CA LEU A 43 -7.66 2.91 -8.02
C LEU A 43 -6.36 2.24 -7.56
N ALA A 44 -6.30 0.91 -7.55
CA ALA A 44 -5.09 0.18 -7.19
C ALA A 44 -3.94 0.50 -8.15
N LEU A 45 -4.23 0.55 -9.45
CA LEU A 45 -3.22 0.89 -10.46
C LEU A 45 -2.72 2.33 -10.30
N GLN A 46 -3.59 3.28 -9.92
CA GLN A 46 -3.17 4.65 -9.64
C GLN A 46 -2.25 4.72 -8.41
N VAL A 47 -2.65 4.09 -7.30
CA VAL A 47 -1.85 4.00 -6.08
C VAL A 47 -0.50 3.34 -6.35
N TRP A 48 -0.50 2.22 -7.07
CA TRP A 48 0.72 1.50 -7.43
C TRP A 48 1.64 2.30 -8.36
N ARG A 49 1.08 3.14 -9.26
CA ARG A 49 1.87 4.08 -10.08
C ARG A 49 2.54 5.15 -9.21
N THR A 50 1.85 5.69 -8.21
CA THR A 50 2.42 6.66 -7.26
C THR A 50 3.59 6.06 -6.49
N PHE A 51 3.41 4.84 -5.96
CA PHE A 51 4.46 4.11 -5.27
C PHE A 51 5.69 3.85 -6.16
N ARG A 52 5.46 3.43 -7.41
CA ARG A 52 6.56 3.22 -8.37
C ARG A 52 7.32 4.50 -8.73
N ARG A 53 6.67 5.66 -8.77
CA ARG A 53 7.33 6.95 -9.00
C ARG A 53 8.22 7.38 -7.83
N TYR A 54 7.83 7.03 -6.60
CA TYR A 54 8.62 7.37 -5.40
C TYR A 54 9.91 6.54 -5.28
N ARG A 55 9.99 5.41 -6.00
CA ARG A 55 11.15 4.51 -6.05
C ARG A 55 12.27 5.05 -6.95
N ASN A 56 12.69 6.29 -6.72
CA ASN A 56 13.68 6.95 -7.58
C ASN A 56 15.11 6.37 -7.46
N ASN A 57 15.39 5.44 -6.51
CA ASN A 57 16.77 4.97 -6.23
C ASN A 57 17.03 3.45 -6.19
N ASN A 58 16.02 2.57 -6.18
CA ASN A 58 16.25 1.11 -6.10
C ASN A 58 16.14 0.43 -7.48
N LYS A 59 17.27 -0.05 -8.01
CA LYS A 59 17.41 -0.53 -9.40
C LYS A 59 16.79 -1.90 -9.71
N ARG A 60 16.28 -2.66 -8.72
CA ARG A 60 15.76 -4.03 -8.94
C ARG A 60 14.24 -4.12 -8.84
N TRP A 61 13.59 -4.45 -9.96
CA TRP A 61 12.12 -4.45 -10.10
C TRP A 61 11.41 -5.32 -9.06
N GLY A 62 12.02 -6.43 -8.64
CA GLY A 62 11.47 -7.36 -7.65
C GLY A 62 11.54 -6.90 -6.18
N ASP A 63 12.38 -5.92 -5.86
CA ASP A 63 12.69 -5.60 -4.45
C ASP A 63 11.66 -4.63 -3.83
N PHE A 64 10.79 -4.03 -4.64
CA PHE A 64 9.80 -3.04 -4.22
C PHE A 64 8.51 -3.64 -3.66
N GLY A 65 8.22 -4.91 -3.96
CA GLY A 65 6.98 -5.58 -3.55
C GLY A 65 5.99 -5.81 -4.68
N LYS A 66 4.84 -6.40 -4.36
CA LYS A 66 3.86 -6.91 -5.34
C LYS A 66 2.46 -6.37 -5.06
N ALA A 67 1.73 -6.02 -6.12
CA ALA A 67 0.29 -5.84 -6.03
C ALA A 67 -0.43 -7.19 -6.23
N ARG A 68 -1.38 -7.52 -5.35
CA ARG A 68 -2.16 -8.75 -5.35
C ARG A 68 -3.64 -8.41 -5.30
N TRP A 69 -4.42 -9.06 -6.16
CA TRP A 69 -5.87 -8.89 -6.18
C TRP A 69 -6.52 -10.08 -5.47
N ASP A 70 -7.37 -9.80 -4.49
CA ASP A 70 -8.30 -10.80 -3.97
C ASP A 70 -9.45 -10.92 -4.97
N TYR A 71 -9.62 -12.11 -5.55
CA TYR A 71 -10.71 -12.38 -6.50
C TYR A 71 -12.01 -12.78 -5.78
N TYR A 72 -11.95 -13.12 -4.50
CA TYR A 72 -13.12 -13.47 -3.71
C TYR A 72 -13.90 -12.21 -3.36
N ASN A 73 -15.14 -12.14 -3.89
CA ASN A 73 -16.06 -11.08 -3.49
C ASN A 73 -16.46 -11.33 -2.04
N ARG A 74 -16.00 -10.48 -1.13
CA ARG A 74 -16.35 -10.53 0.28
C ARG A 74 -17.24 -9.32 0.59
N PRO A 75 -18.55 -9.41 0.28
CA PRO A 75 -19.48 -8.29 0.41
C PRO A 75 -19.62 -7.79 1.86
N ASP A 76 -19.13 -8.55 2.84
CA ASP A 76 -19.16 -8.25 4.26
C ASP A 76 -17.83 -7.68 4.80
N LEU A 77 -16.89 -7.28 3.93
CA LEU A 77 -15.62 -6.67 4.33
C LEU A 77 -15.86 -5.33 5.02
N THR A 78 -15.82 -5.35 6.35
CA THR A 78 -15.65 -4.16 7.17
C THR A 78 -14.17 -3.94 7.46
N HIS A 79 -13.78 -2.70 7.75
CA HIS A 79 -12.43 -2.35 8.22
C HIS A 79 -11.93 -3.31 9.32
N ALA A 80 -12.80 -3.68 10.25
CA ALA A 80 -12.46 -4.56 11.37
C ALA A 80 -12.19 -6.00 10.95
N LYS A 81 -12.88 -6.53 9.92
CA LYS A 81 -12.69 -7.88 9.40
C LYS A 81 -11.45 -7.97 8.52
N ILE A 82 -11.28 -7.00 7.63
CA ILE A 82 -10.07 -6.73 6.84
C ILE A 82 -8.84 -6.79 7.76
N ARG A 83 -8.83 -5.94 8.80
CA ARG A 83 -7.72 -5.85 9.73
C ARG A 83 -7.39 -7.20 10.39
N ARG A 84 -8.39 -8.01 10.73
CA ARG A 84 -8.19 -9.32 11.39
C ARG A 84 -7.69 -10.42 10.46
N SER A 85 -8.12 -10.45 9.20
CA SER A 85 -7.72 -11.51 8.26
C SER A 85 -6.23 -11.48 7.93
N PHE A 86 -5.63 -10.29 7.89
CA PHE A 86 -4.25 -10.13 7.41
C PHE A 86 -3.18 -10.15 8.51
N PHE A 87 -3.53 -9.86 9.77
CA PHE A 87 -2.59 -10.08 10.90
C PHE A 87 -2.15 -11.55 11.05
N ARG A 88 -2.83 -12.50 10.39
CA ARG A 88 -2.45 -13.92 10.39
C ARG A 88 -1.32 -14.26 9.42
N GLU A 89 -1.04 -13.45 8.40
CA GLU A 89 -0.12 -13.84 7.31
C GLU A 89 1.35 -13.42 7.51
N GLY A 90 1.71 -12.86 8.67
CA GLY A 90 3.11 -12.62 9.07
C GLY A 90 3.92 -11.72 8.13
N THR A 91 3.26 -11.02 7.20
CA THR A 91 3.88 -10.21 6.17
C THR A 91 4.05 -8.79 6.69
N TRP A 92 5.31 -8.43 6.91
CA TRP A 92 5.70 -7.11 7.39
C TRP A 92 5.33 -6.06 6.34
N ARG A 93 4.39 -5.17 6.71
CA ARG A 93 3.93 -4.00 5.93
C ARG A 93 3.16 -4.33 4.65
N THR A 94 1.94 -4.83 4.85
CA THR A 94 0.94 -4.92 3.78
C THR A 94 0.14 -3.61 3.71
N LEU A 95 0.15 -2.97 2.54
CA LEU A 95 -0.86 -1.98 2.19
C LEU A 95 -2.09 -2.71 1.71
N GLU A 96 -3.27 -2.27 2.13
CA GLU A 96 -4.51 -2.90 1.73
C GLU A 96 -5.54 -1.88 1.30
N MET A 97 -6.06 -2.06 0.11
CA MET A 97 -7.15 -1.24 -0.41
C MET A 97 -8.45 -2.02 -0.46
N TRP A 98 -9.47 -1.42 0.10
CA TRP A 98 -10.84 -1.92 0.13
C TRP A 98 -11.78 -0.71 0.08
N GLY A 99 -13.08 -0.93 0.02
CA GLY A 99 -14.02 0.18 -0.12
C GLY A 99 -15.43 -0.27 -0.40
N GLU A 100 -16.27 0.71 -0.67
CA GLU A 100 -17.65 0.52 -1.10
C GLU A 100 -17.86 1.25 -2.43
N VAL A 101 -18.65 0.66 -3.32
CA VAL A 101 -19.19 1.32 -4.49
C VAL A 101 -20.71 1.40 -4.41
N ARG A 102 -21.26 2.56 -4.79
CA ARG A 102 -22.69 2.78 -4.92
C ARG A 102 -23.01 3.27 -6.33
N MET A 103 -24.03 2.69 -6.93
CA MET A 103 -24.59 3.20 -8.19
C MET A 103 -25.54 4.35 -7.86
N PHE A 104 -25.48 5.43 -8.64
CA PHE A 104 -26.41 6.55 -8.54
C PHE A 104 -26.78 7.02 -9.95
N GLY A 105 -27.93 6.57 -10.43
CA GLY A 105 -28.25 6.69 -11.86
C GLY A 105 -27.21 5.95 -12.71
N ASP A 106 -26.61 6.66 -13.66
CA ASP A 106 -25.53 6.16 -14.52
C ASP A 106 -24.13 6.35 -13.90
N ASP A 107 -24.04 7.01 -12.75
CA ASP A 107 -22.78 7.29 -12.06
C ASP A 107 -22.40 6.21 -11.04
N VAL A 108 -21.09 6.13 -10.76
CA VAL A 108 -20.52 5.24 -9.75
C VAL A 108 -19.78 6.08 -8.71
N TYR A 109 -20.26 6.00 -7.47
CA TYR A 109 -19.60 6.58 -6.31
C TYR A 109 -18.74 5.53 -5.64
N ALA A 110 -17.47 5.85 -5.39
CA ALA A 110 -16.53 4.97 -4.71
C ALA A 110 -16.06 5.61 -3.41
N ILE A 111 -16.07 4.84 -2.33
CA ILE A 111 -15.55 5.23 -1.02
C ILE A 111 -14.35 4.32 -0.73
N PRO A 112 -13.15 4.67 -1.21
CA PRO A 112 -11.96 3.87 -1.01
C PRO A 112 -11.37 4.07 0.39
N TYR A 113 -10.83 2.99 0.95
CA TYR A 113 -10.04 2.98 2.16
C TYR A 113 -8.70 2.33 1.86
N LEU A 114 -7.63 2.90 2.41
CA LEU A 114 -6.29 2.35 2.36
C LEU A 114 -5.82 2.12 3.81
N THR A 115 -5.57 0.88 4.15
CA THR A 115 -5.12 0.45 5.48
C THR A 115 -3.67 0.00 5.40
N VAL A 116 -2.89 0.33 6.43
CA VAL A 116 -1.51 -0.16 6.59
C VAL A 116 -1.48 -1.09 7.80
N SER A 117 -1.20 -2.37 7.59
CA SER A 117 -0.95 -3.34 8.67
C SER A 117 0.55 -3.43 8.96
N ARG A 118 0.91 -3.53 10.24
CA ARG A 118 2.30 -3.71 10.71
C ARG A 118 2.56 -5.17 11.03
#